data_AF-A0A0F9J1Y3-F1
#
_entry.id   AF-A0A0F9J1Y3-F1
#
_cell.length_a   1.000
_cell.length_b   1.000
_cell.length_c   1.000
_cell.angle_alpha   90.00
_cell.angle_beta   90.00
_cell.angle_gamma   90.00
#
_symmetry.space_group_name_H-M   'P 1'
#
loop_
_entity.id
_entity.type
_entity.pdbx_description
1 polymer ?
#
loop_
_entity_poly.entity_id
_entity_poly.type
_entity_poly.pdbx_seq_one_letter_code
_entity_poly.pdbx_strand_id
1 'polypeptide(L)'
;MAEPKASETDPKPEQDPDSEGAPKGAKQDPQGSEADKGKAQEQAKLREEIKTGLLDDKGFLESVVATPAVQALINSQRDTQVHDQTLPIKRQLEDMEHRLAEATRASDPVMAEYKKLKDAGEYEKALELLESNQRTTQAETAAEERGRRKASQDILQALASQPLF
;
A
#
# COMPACT_ATOMS: atom_id res chain seq x y z
N MET A 1 1.09 -35.84 -47.56
CA MET A 1 1.76 -34.72 -48.27
C MET A 1 2.20 -33.76 -47.19
N ALA A 2 3.48 -33.63 -46.85
CA ALA A 2 4.62 -33.13 -47.64
C ALA A 2 4.91 -31.65 -47.32
N GLU A 3 5.92 -31.42 -46.48
CA GLU A 3 6.73 -30.18 -46.41
C GLU A 3 7.53 -30.00 -47.73
N PRO A 4 7.98 -28.79 -48.16
CA PRO A 4 9.11 -28.00 -47.59
C PRO A 4 8.86 -26.44 -47.62
N LYS A 5 9.75 -25.46 -47.32
CA LYS A 5 11.06 -25.27 -46.61
C LYS A 5 11.12 -23.77 -46.18
N ALA A 6 11.70 -23.35 -45.04
CA ALA A 6 13.12 -23.01 -44.75
C ALA A 6 13.76 -21.82 -45.51
N SER A 7 14.14 -20.78 -44.74
CA SER A 7 15.31 -19.86 -44.84
C SER A 7 15.18 -18.91 -43.62
N GLU A 8 16.04 -18.78 -42.61
CA GLU A 8 17.51 -18.77 -42.54
C GLU A 8 18.13 -17.59 -43.31
N THR A 9 18.53 -16.51 -42.60
CA THR A 9 19.89 -15.90 -42.56
C THR A 9 19.90 -14.55 -41.80
N ASP A 10 20.62 -14.51 -40.68
CA ASP A 10 21.54 -13.41 -40.29
C ASP A 10 22.97 -13.88 -40.70
N PRO A 11 24.04 -13.04 -40.91
CA PRO A 11 24.40 -11.91 -40.04
C PRO A 11 25.28 -10.73 -40.61
N LYS A 12 25.09 -9.50 -40.07
CA LYS A 12 26.17 -8.50 -39.79
C LYS A 12 26.98 -7.92 -41.00
N PRO A 13 28.10 -7.17 -40.80
CA PRO A 13 28.25 -5.70 -40.67
C PRO A 13 28.78 -4.93 -41.91
N GLU A 14 28.56 -3.60 -41.93
CA GLU A 14 29.42 -2.60 -42.62
C GLU A 14 30.20 -1.83 -41.52
N GLN A 15 31.54 -1.69 -41.46
CA GLN A 15 32.64 -1.33 -42.39
C GLN A 15 32.91 0.18 -42.53
N ASP A 16 33.92 0.67 -41.78
CA ASP A 16 34.85 1.76 -42.18
C ASP A 16 35.81 1.24 -43.28
N PRO A 17 36.35 2.07 -44.20
CA PRO A 17 37.49 2.98 -43.92
C PRO A 17 37.37 4.35 -44.69
N ASP A 18 38.31 5.30 -44.76
CA ASP A 18 39.79 5.29 -44.64
C ASP A 18 40.39 6.72 -44.43
N SER A 19 41.66 6.79 -44.02
CA SER A 19 42.76 7.77 -44.29
C SER A 19 42.48 9.22 -44.82
N GLU A 20 43.27 10.27 -44.57
CA GLU A 20 44.60 10.47 -43.95
C GLU A 20 44.78 11.99 -43.63
N GLY A 21 45.69 12.39 -42.72
CA GLY A 21 45.95 13.84 -42.54
C GLY A 21 46.66 14.30 -41.25
N ALA A 22 47.88 13.83 -40.98
CA ALA A 22 48.66 14.29 -39.83
C ALA A 22 49.35 15.66 -40.06
N PRO A 23 49.55 16.44 -38.99
CA PRO A 23 50.84 17.11 -38.79
C PRO A 23 51.56 16.55 -37.57
N LYS A 24 52.77 16.00 -37.78
CA LYS A 24 53.73 15.72 -36.70
C LYS A 24 54.16 17.05 -36.08
N GLY A 25 54.25 17.17 -34.74
CA GLY A 25 54.73 18.45 -34.20
C GLY A 25 55.03 18.64 -32.72
N ALA A 26 54.63 17.76 -31.79
CA ALA A 26 55.16 17.81 -30.41
C ALA A 26 54.89 16.49 -29.68
N LYS A 27 55.93 15.69 -29.41
CA LYS A 27 55.89 14.76 -28.30
C LYS A 27 56.08 15.59 -27.02
N GLN A 28 54.98 15.99 -26.38
CA GLN A 28 55.05 16.21 -24.94
C GLN A 28 55.01 14.83 -24.31
N ASP A 29 56.14 14.39 -23.77
CA ASP A 29 56.18 13.25 -22.87
C ASP A 29 55.17 13.52 -21.73
N PRO A 30 54.32 12.55 -21.37
CA PRO A 30 53.52 12.65 -20.15
C PRO A 30 54.45 12.42 -18.96
N GLN A 31 55.32 13.40 -18.68
CA GLN A 31 56.00 13.54 -17.39
C GLN A 31 54.99 14.03 -16.33
N GLY A 32 53.86 13.32 -16.25
CA GLY A 32 52.96 13.35 -15.11
C GLY A 32 53.69 12.70 -13.95
N SER A 33 54.37 13.53 -13.17
CA SER A 33 55.15 13.15 -11.99
C SER A 33 54.42 12.10 -11.16
N GLU A 34 55.17 11.12 -10.61
CA GLU A 34 54.61 10.11 -9.70
C GLU A 34 53.86 10.74 -8.51
N ALA A 35 54.26 11.95 -8.12
CA ALA A 35 53.59 12.81 -7.15
C ALA A 35 52.10 13.08 -7.45
N ASP A 36 51.67 13.09 -8.72
CA ASP A 36 50.29 13.39 -9.11
C ASP A 36 49.39 12.14 -8.98
N LYS A 37 49.92 10.97 -9.32
CA LYS A 37 49.28 9.67 -9.03
C LYS A 37 49.20 9.42 -7.52
N GLY A 38 50.24 9.78 -6.77
CA GLY A 38 50.26 9.73 -5.30
C GLY A 38 49.14 10.59 -4.69
N LYS A 39 49.03 11.86 -5.10
CA LYS A 39 47.97 12.78 -4.65
C LYS A 39 46.56 12.28 -4.99
N ALA A 40 46.36 11.70 -6.17
CA ALA A 40 45.06 11.12 -6.55
C ALA A 40 44.70 9.92 -5.66
N GLN A 41 45.67 9.04 -5.35
CA GLN A 41 45.46 7.90 -4.46
C GLN A 41 45.24 8.33 -2.99
N GLU A 42 45.91 9.38 -2.54
CA GLU A 42 45.76 9.95 -1.20
C GLU A 42 44.41 10.65 -1.03
N GLN A 43 43.96 11.43 -2.02
CA GLN A 43 42.59 11.96 -2.05
C GLN A 43 41.52 10.87 -2.05
N ALA A 44 41.75 9.73 -2.74
CA ALA A 44 40.81 8.62 -2.74
C ALA A 44 40.66 8.00 -1.34
N LYS A 45 41.78 7.84 -0.60
CA LYS A 45 41.76 7.37 0.80
C LYS A 45 41.04 8.35 1.72
N LEU A 46 41.38 9.64 1.64
CA LEU A 46 40.73 10.70 2.42
C LEU A 46 39.21 10.77 2.16
N ARG A 47 38.77 10.56 0.90
CA ARG A 47 37.34 10.51 0.56
C ARG A 47 36.62 9.32 1.20
N GLU A 48 37.24 8.14 1.24
CA GLU A 48 36.68 6.98 1.93
C GLU A 48 36.68 7.19 3.46
N GLU A 49 37.74 7.72 4.07
CA GLU A 49 37.76 8.05 5.51
C GLU A 49 36.68 9.07 5.91
N ILE A 50 36.51 10.14 5.12
CA ILE A 50 35.44 11.14 5.32
C ILE A 50 34.06 10.48 5.19
N LYS A 51 33.88 9.61 4.20
CA LYS A 51 32.62 8.89 3.96
C LYS A 51 32.29 7.92 5.09
N THR A 52 33.26 7.16 5.61
CA THR A 52 33.05 6.30 6.78
C THR A 52 32.76 7.14 8.03
N GLY A 53 33.51 8.23 8.27
CA GLY A 53 33.27 9.13 9.40
C GLY A 53 31.88 9.79 9.38
N LEU A 54 31.38 10.19 8.20
CA LEU A 54 30.01 10.72 8.04
C LEU A 54 28.93 9.64 8.27
N LEU A 55 29.21 8.37 7.94
CA LEU A 55 28.28 7.27 8.18
C LEU A 55 28.21 6.86 9.66
N ASP A 56 29.28 7.08 10.43
CA ASP A 56 29.31 6.85 11.87
C ASP A 56 28.73 8.05 12.69
N ASP A 57 28.67 9.25 12.09
CA ASP A 57 28.05 10.42 12.72
C ASP A 57 26.51 10.36 12.67
N LYS A 58 25.92 10.09 13.83
CA LYS A 58 24.46 10.07 14.02
C LYS A 58 23.79 11.40 13.69
N GLY A 59 24.43 12.54 14.00
CA GLY A 59 23.87 13.87 13.72
C GLY A 59 23.80 14.14 12.22
N PHE A 60 24.83 13.71 11.47
CA PHE A 60 24.80 13.74 10.02
C PHE A 60 23.69 12.85 9.45
N LEU A 61 23.60 11.58 9.89
CA LEU A 61 22.55 10.67 9.44
C LEU A 61 21.13 11.19 9.71
N GLU A 62 20.87 11.73 10.91
CA GLU A 62 19.60 12.37 11.27
C GLU A 62 19.27 13.54 10.33
N SER A 63 20.26 14.38 9.98
CA SER A 63 20.08 15.48 9.04
C SER A 63 19.75 15.01 7.61
N VAL A 64 20.33 13.89 7.17
CA VAL A 64 20.04 13.28 5.86
C VAL A 64 18.64 12.67 5.83
N VAL A 65 18.24 11.96 6.90
CA VAL A 65 16.90 11.37 7.06
C VAL A 65 15.82 12.46 7.08
N ALA A 66 16.10 13.61 7.69
CA ALA A 66 15.20 14.75 7.72
C ALA A 66 15.04 15.48 6.37
N THR A 67 15.81 15.14 5.32
CA THR A 67 15.65 15.76 4.00
C THR A 67 14.31 15.34 3.35
N PRO A 68 13.60 16.25 2.65
CA PRO A 68 12.28 15.93 2.08
C PRO A 68 12.25 14.73 1.14
N ALA A 69 13.32 14.51 0.36
CA ALA A 69 13.42 13.39 -0.56
C ALA A 69 13.54 12.04 0.16
N VAL A 70 14.38 11.97 1.21
CA VAL A 70 14.55 10.76 2.03
C VAL A 70 13.29 10.51 2.86
N GLN A 71 12.70 11.55 3.45
CA GLN A 71 11.46 11.44 4.21
C GLN A 71 10.27 10.97 3.35
N ALA A 72 10.17 11.42 2.09
CA ALA A 72 9.16 10.95 1.15
C ALA A 72 9.35 9.46 0.80
N LEU A 73 10.59 9.01 0.58
CA LEU A 73 10.90 7.60 0.35
C LEU A 73 10.57 6.72 1.58
N ILE A 74 10.95 7.17 2.78
CA ILE A 74 10.62 6.48 4.05
C ILE A 74 9.11 6.36 4.24
N ASN A 75 8.35 7.43 3.96
CA ASN A 75 6.90 7.40 4.07
C ASN A 75 6.29 6.44 3.04
N SER A 76 6.71 6.50 1.78
CA SER A 76 6.26 5.56 0.75
C SER A 76 6.55 4.09 1.11
N GLN A 77 7.74 3.79 1.64
CA GLN A 77 8.10 2.43 2.08
C GLN A 77 7.27 1.98 3.29
N ARG A 78 7.04 2.87 4.27
CA ARG A 78 6.17 2.60 5.41
C ARG A 78 4.73 2.31 4.96
N ASP A 79 4.20 3.13 4.06
CA ASP A 79 2.84 2.98 3.56
C ASP A 79 2.68 1.67 2.77
N THR A 80 3.66 1.28 1.95
CA THR A 80 3.71 -0.04 1.30
C THR A 80 3.75 -1.16 2.32
N GLN A 81 4.62 -1.09 3.35
CA GLN A 81 4.70 -2.11 4.39
C GLN A 81 3.39 -2.28 5.17
N VAL A 82 2.76 -1.16 5.54
CA VAL A 82 1.44 -1.16 6.21
C VAL A 82 0.37 -1.72 5.28
N HIS A 83 0.41 -1.39 3.98
CA HIS A 83 -0.52 -1.92 2.99
C HIS A 83 -0.39 -3.44 2.85
N ASP A 84 0.82 -3.96 2.65
CA ASP A 84 1.09 -5.39 2.50
C ASP A 84 0.74 -6.20 3.75
N GLN A 85 0.94 -5.62 4.94
CA GLN A 85 0.56 -6.25 6.22
C GLN A 85 -0.96 -6.21 6.48
N THR A 86 -1.66 -5.13 6.09
CA THR A 86 -3.09 -4.95 6.40
C THR A 86 -4.02 -5.48 5.30
N LEU A 87 -3.58 -5.57 4.04
CA LEU A 87 -4.36 -6.10 2.92
C LEU A 87 -4.92 -7.52 3.19
N PRO A 88 -4.12 -8.50 3.64
CA PRO A 88 -4.63 -9.85 3.93
C PRO A 88 -5.65 -9.86 5.05
N ILE A 89 -5.43 -9.04 6.09
CA ILE A 89 -6.32 -8.92 7.26
C ILE A 89 -7.66 -8.30 6.85
N LYS A 90 -7.65 -7.26 6.01
CA LYS A 90 -8.88 -6.64 5.47
C LYS A 90 -9.69 -7.64 4.64
N ARG A 91 -9.04 -8.37 3.72
CA ARG A 91 -9.71 -9.42 2.93
C ARG A 91 -10.28 -10.53 3.81
N GLN A 92 -9.56 -10.95 4.86
CA GLN A 92 -10.08 -11.93 5.82
C GLN A 92 -11.29 -11.42 6.60
N LEU A 93 -11.31 -10.13 6.98
CA LEU A 93 -12.47 -9.48 7.60
C LEU A 93 -13.65 -9.42 6.63
N GLU A 94 -13.45 -8.95 5.41
CA GLU A 94 -14.47 -8.89 4.35
C GLU A 94 -15.06 -10.30 4.06
N ASP A 95 -14.21 -11.32 3.92
CA ASP A 95 -14.61 -12.72 3.76
C ASP A 95 -15.42 -13.24 4.98
N MET A 96 -15.04 -12.86 6.20
CA MET A 96 -15.75 -13.25 7.41
C MET A 96 -17.10 -12.53 7.54
N GLU A 97 -17.17 -11.24 7.22
CA GLU A 97 -18.40 -10.45 7.20
C GLU A 97 -19.38 -11.02 6.17
N HIS A 98 -18.91 -11.37 4.97
CA HIS A 98 -19.72 -12.05 3.95
C HIS A 98 -20.26 -13.40 4.46
N ARG A 99 -19.41 -14.26 5.03
CA ARG A 99 -19.84 -15.56 5.59
C ARG A 99 -20.81 -15.41 6.75
N LEU A 100 -20.64 -14.40 7.60
CA LEU A 100 -21.56 -14.08 8.69
C LEU A 100 -22.91 -13.60 8.15
N ALA A 101 -22.92 -12.75 7.14
CA ALA A 101 -24.15 -12.28 6.49
C ALA A 101 -24.91 -13.44 5.81
N GLU A 102 -24.20 -14.32 5.09
CA GLU A 102 -24.77 -15.52 4.49
C GLU A 102 -25.31 -16.50 5.53
N ALA A 103 -24.54 -16.80 6.58
CA ALA A 103 -24.96 -17.69 7.66
C ALA A 103 -26.18 -17.13 8.41
N THR A 104 -26.18 -15.83 8.72
CA THR A 104 -27.31 -15.14 9.36
C THR A 104 -28.56 -15.25 8.50
N ARG A 105 -28.45 -14.95 7.19
CA ARG A 105 -29.56 -15.05 6.23
C ARG A 105 -30.06 -16.48 6.02
N ALA A 106 -29.18 -17.48 6.10
CA ALA A 106 -29.55 -18.89 6.01
C ALA A 106 -30.22 -19.42 7.28
N SER A 107 -29.87 -18.87 8.45
CA SER A 107 -30.46 -19.20 9.76
C SER A 107 -31.69 -18.37 10.12
N ASP A 108 -32.00 -17.32 9.37
CA ASP A 108 -33.10 -16.40 9.64
C ASP A 108 -34.46 -17.14 9.60
N PRO A 109 -35.16 -17.26 10.76
CA PRO A 109 -36.42 -17.99 10.83
C PRO A 109 -37.55 -17.31 10.06
N VAL A 110 -37.53 -15.97 9.93
CA VAL A 110 -38.54 -15.20 9.21
C VAL A 110 -38.37 -15.42 7.70
N MET A 111 -37.13 -15.44 7.20
CA MET A 111 -36.86 -15.78 5.81
C MET A 111 -37.18 -17.25 5.48
N ALA A 112 -36.97 -18.16 6.44
CA ALA A 112 -37.35 -19.57 6.29
C ALA A 112 -38.88 -19.76 6.25
N GLU A 113 -39.64 -19.02 7.06
CA GLU A 113 -41.10 -19.04 7.05
C GLU A 113 -41.68 -18.34 5.82
N TYR A 114 -41.16 -17.17 5.45
CA TYR A 114 -41.47 -16.48 4.19
C TYR A 114 -41.31 -17.42 2.99
N LYS A 115 -40.21 -18.18 2.92
CA LYS A 115 -39.99 -19.12 1.83
C LYS A 115 -41.04 -20.23 1.80
N LYS A 116 -41.43 -20.79 2.95
CA LYS A 116 -42.52 -21.80 3.03
C LYS A 116 -43.85 -21.23 2.55
N LEU A 117 -44.22 -20.02 3.00
CA LEU A 117 -45.46 -19.35 2.58
C LEU A 117 -45.45 -19.05 1.07
N LYS A 118 -44.31 -18.60 0.54
CA LYS A 118 -44.11 -18.37 -0.90
C LYS A 118 -44.24 -19.67 -1.72
N ASP A 119 -43.58 -20.74 -1.28
CA ASP A 119 -43.60 -22.05 -1.96
C ASP A 119 -45.00 -22.70 -1.88
N ALA A 120 -45.80 -22.37 -0.85
CA ALA A 120 -47.21 -22.74 -0.71
C ALA A 120 -48.19 -21.83 -1.50
N GLY A 121 -47.71 -20.74 -2.11
CA GLY A 121 -48.54 -19.77 -2.84
C GLY A 121 -49.29 -18.77 -1.96
N GLU A 122 -49.04 -18.74 -0.65
CA GLU A 122 -49.68 -17.83 0.32
C GLU A 122 -48.99 -16.45 0.35
N TYR A 123 -48.91 -15.79 -0.81
CA TYR A 123 -48.14 -14.55 -0.98
C TYR A 123 -48.59 -13.39 -0.08
N GLU A 124 -49.89 -13.26 0.21
CA GLU A 124 -50.41 -12.21 1.09
C GLU A 124 -49.85 -12.35 2.52
N LYS A 125 -49.94 -13.55 3.10
CA LYS A 125 -49.35 -13.84 4.43
C LYS A 125 -47.83 -13.70 4.43
N ALA A 126 -47.18 -14.05 3.32
CA ALA A 126 -45.73 -13.87 3.17
C ALA A 126 -45.34 -12.38 3.18
N LEU A 127 -46.17 -11.50 2.62
CA LEU A 127 -45.98 -10.04 2.67
C LEU A 127 -46.27 -9.49 4.08
N GLU A 128 -47.37 -9.90 4.72
CA GLU A 128 -47.72 -9.50 6.10
C GLU A 128 -46.60 -9.87 7.09
N LEU A 129 -45.99 -11.05 6.93
CA LEU A 129 -44.86 -11.49 7.74
C LEU A 129 -43.65 -10.55 7.58
N LEU A 130 -43.29 -10.17 6.36
CA LEU A 130 -42.18 -9.24 6.10
C LEU A 130 -42.48 -7.82 6.60
N GLU A 131 -43.70 -7.32 6.40
CA GLU A 131 -44.10 -5.99 6.89
C GLU A 131 -44.11 -5.92 8.42
N SER A 132 -44.64 -6.95 9.09
CA SER A 132 -44.68 -7.00 10.55
C SER A 132 -43.27 -7.08 11.16
N ASN A 133 -42.38 -7.87 10.57
CA ASN A 133 -40.97 -7.91 10.95
C ASN A 133 -40.29 -6.55 10.76
N GLN A 134 -40.43 -5.92 9.58
CA GLN A 134 -39.86 -4.60 9.30
C GLN A 134 -40.33 -3.53 10.30
N ARG A 135 -41.63 -3.48 10.60
CA ARG A 135 -42.20 -2.54 11.58
C ARG A 135 -41.62 -2.77 12.98
N THR A 136 -41.43 -4.03 13.37
CA THR A 136 -40.85 -4.41 14.67
C THR A 136 -39.39 -3.96 14.78
N THR A 137 -38.55 -4.30 13.79
CA THR A 137 -37.14 -3.88 13.76
C THR A 137 -36.97 -2.36 13.74
N GLN A 138 -37.83 -1.63 13.01
CA GLN A 138 -37.85 -0.16 13.03
C GLN A 138 -38.22 0.39 14.42
N ALA A 139 -39.22 -0.20 15.08
CA ALA A 139 -39.64 0.21 16.42
C ALA A 139 -38.55 -0.06 17.47
N GLU A 140 -37.88 -1.21 17.40
CA GLU A 140 -36.74 -1.58 18.26
C GLU A 140 -35.56 -0.64 18.05
N THR A 141 -35.17 -0.38 16.80
CA THR A 141 -34.09 0.56 16.46
C THR A 141 -34.39 1.96 16.99
N ALA A 142 -35.62 2.46 16.81
CA ALA A 142 -36.04 3.76 17.34
C ALA A 142 -36.10 3.80 18.88
N ALA A 143 -36.46 2.69 19.53
CA ALA A 143 -36.45 2.57 20.98
C ALA A 143 -35.02 2.56 21.53
N GLU A 144 -34.11 1.80 20.92
CA GLU A 144 -32.70 1.77 21.30
C GLU A 144 -32.05 3.14 21.11
N GLU A 145 -32.27 3.81 19.98
CA GLU A 145 -31.69 5.11 19.70
C GLU A 145 -32.20 6.20 20.67
N ARG A 146 -33.48 6.12 21.08
CA ARG A 146 -34.03 6.95 22.18
C ARG A 146 -33.36 6.62 23.52
N GLY A 147 -33.14 5.34 23.82
CA GLY A 147 -32.43 4.89 25.01
C GLY A 147 -30.99 5.41 25.08
N ARG A 148 -30.23 5.27 24.00
CA ARG A 148 -28.86 5.80 23.85
C ARG A 148 -28.82 7.32 24.03
N ARG A 149 -29.74 8.06 23.39
CA ARG A 149 -29.87 9.52 23.57
C ARG A 149 -30.14 9.89 25.03
N LYS A 150 -31.11 9.24 25.69
CA LYS A 150 -31.42 9.50 27.10
C LYS A 150 -30.22 9.22 28.00
N ALA A 151 -29.58 8.05 27.86
CA ALA A 151 -28.38 7.71 28.63
C ALA A 151 -27.24 8.74 28.45
N SER A 152 -27.05 9.26 27.22
CA SER A 152 -26.06 10.32 26.96
C SER A 152 -26.42 11.64 27.65
N GLN A 153 -27.72 11.99 27.70
CA GLN A 153 -28.20 13.18 28.42
C GLN A 153 -28.03 13.02 29.94
N ASP A 154 -28.37 11.85 30.49
CA ASP A 154 -28.21 11.54 31.91
C ASP A 154 -26.72 11.65 32.33
N ILE A 155 -25.78 11.15 31.50
CA ILE A 155 -24.33 11.28 31.72
C ILE A 155 -23.87 12.75 31.66
N LEU A 156 -24.30 13.51 30.64
CA LEU A 156 -23.93 14.92 30.49
C LEU A 156 -24.47 15.78 31.64
N GLN A 157 -25.70 15.51 32.10
CA GLN A 157 -26.30 16.18 33.24
C GLN A 157 -25.57 15.85 34.54
N ALA A 158 -25.19 14.58 34.75
CA ALA A 158 -24.38 14.17 35.89
C ALA A 158 -23.02 14.89 35.92
N LEU A 159 -22.31 14.97 34.78
CA LEU A 159 -21.06 15.71 34.65
C LEU A 159 -21.23 17.21 34.91
N ALA A 160 -22.27 17.84 34.34
CA ALA A 160 -22.57 19.25 34.54
C ALA A 160 -22.98 19.59 35.99
N SER A 161 -23.43 18.60 36.77
CA SER A 161 -23.77 18.76 38.19
C SER A 161 -22.59 18.54 39.14
N GLN A 162 -21.41 18.13 38.65
CA GLN A 162 -20.22 18.04 39.49
C GLN A 162 -19.72 19.46 39.82
N PRO A 163 -19.39 19.76 41.09
CA PRO A 163 -18.82 21.06 41.44
C PRO A 163 -17.45 21.22 40.77
N LEU A 164 -17.20 22.40 40.19
CA LEU A 164 -15.83 22.78 39.86
C LEU A 164 -15.06 22.94 41.17
N PHE A 165 -13.96 22.20 41.31
CA PHE A 165 -12.97 22.36 42.36
C PHE A 165 -12.14 23.64 42.14
#